data_AF-A0A2H0DNK3-F1
#
_entry.id   AF-A0A2H0DNK3-F1
#
_cell.length_a   1.000
_cell.length_b   1.000
_cell.length_c   1.000
_cell.angle_alpha   90.00
_cell.angle_beta   90.00
_cell.angle_gamma   90.00
#
_symmetry.space_group_name_H-M   'P 1'
#
loop_
_entity.id
_entity.type
_entity.pdbx_description
1 polymer ?
#
loop_
_entity_poly.entity_id
_entity_poly.type
_entity_poly.pdbx_seq_one_letter_code
_entity_poly.pdbx_strand_id
1 'polypeptide(L)'
;MKKTIAIVSFAVIAAACHPAPEPEPVSTFSLTQLAAQKPGDLGADFVNVEGYPEQQQTNYRVFRLVCAQCHTLARPINSRVVKRDDWDRLMRRMHGKTVVYGWWTDFAASDAKRILDFLEYDSKVRKIERAGEFNKTVEELDALFVEVQAERKRFRAAQDRKTAAAREQ
;
A
#
# COMPACT_ATOMS: atom_id res chain seq x y z
N MET A 1 16.30 85.85 4.91
CA MET A 1 17.21 84.69 5.02
C MET A 1 16.34 83.44 5.17
N LYS A 2 16.25 82.60 4.13
CA LYS A 2 15.35 81.43 4.09
C LYS A 2 16.01 80.26 4.85
N LYS A 3 15.33 79.71 5.85
CA LYS A 3 15.79 78.54 6.62
C LYS A 3 15.27 77.28 5.94
N THR A 4 16.17 76.46 5.40
CA THR A 4 15.86 75.15 4.83
C THR A 4 15.96 74.10 5.93
N ILE A 5 14.86 73.42 6.25
CA ILE A 5 14.82 72.29 7.18
C ILE A 5 15.03 71.02 6.35
N ALA A 6 16.13 70.30 6.61
CA ALA A 6 16.38 69.00 6.00
C ALA A 6 15.66 67.92 6.82
N ILE A 7 14.71 67.22 6.21
CA ILE A 7 14.05 66.05 6.79
C ILE A 7 14.91 64.85 6.44
N VAL A 8 15.58 64.29 7.45
CA VAL A 8 16.33 63.04 7.34
C VAL A 8 15.34 61.90 7.57
N SER A 9 14.85 61.31 6.48
CA SER A 9 14.04 60.09 6.53
C SER A 9 14.92 58.91 6.94
N PHE A 10 14.79 58.46 8.19
CA PHE A 10 15.34 57.18 8.65
C PHE A 10 14.48 56.04 8.06
N ALA A 11 15.00 55.36 7.04
CA ALA A 11 14.43 54.11 6.57
C ALA A 11 14.72 53.02 7.62
N VAL A 12 13.70 52.64 8.39
CA VAL A 12 13.75 51.46 9.26
C VAL A 12 13.72 50.24 8.35
N ILE A 13 14.89 49.65 8.09
CA ILE A 13 14.99 48.33 7.45
C ILE A 13 14.54 47.32 8.51
N ALA A 14 13.27 46.92 8.44
CA ALA A 14 12.79 45.76 9.19
C ALA A 14 13.52 44.53 8.64
N ALA A 15 14.53 44.06 9.37
CA ALA A 15 15.12 42.75 9.11
C ALA A 15 14.02 41.71 9.34
N ALA A 16 13.45 41.19 8.25
CA ALA A 16 12.53 40.08 8.30
C ALA A 16 13.28 38.87 8.88
N CYS A 17 13.08 38.60 10.17
CA CYS A 17 13.47 37.34 10.79
C CYS A 17 12.69 36.24 10.08
N HIS A 18 13.30 35.61 9.08
CA HIS A 18 12.74 34.43 8.46
C HIS A 18 12.78 33.32 9.52
N PRO A 19 11.65 32.72 9.89
CA PRO A 19 11.68 31.54 10.75
C PRO A 19 12.55 30.49 10.08
N ALA A 20 13.36 29.79 10.89
CA ALA A 20 14.17 28.68 10.41
C ALA A 20 13.25 27.68 9.66
N PRO A 21 13.72 27.08 8.55
CA PRO A 21 12.92 26.11 7.81
C PRO A 21 12.51 24.99 8.76
N GLU A 22 11.21 24.67 8.81
CA GLU A 22 10.73 23.53 9.56
C GLU A 22 11.50 22.27 9.11
N PRO A 23 11.97 21.42 10.04
CA PRO A 23 12.66 20.20 9.66
C PRO A 23 11.74 19.33 8.80
N GLU A 24 12.29 18.81 7.70
CA GLU A 24 11.54 17.95 6.78
C GLU A 24 10.94 16.77 7.56
N PRO A 25 9.65 16.45 7.35
CA PRO A 25 9.02 15.34 8.04
C PRO A 25 9.73 14.03 7.66
N VAL A 26 10.24 13.30 8.65
CA VAL A 26 10.73 11.93 8.49
C VAL A 26 9.61 10.95 8.80
N SER A 27 9.47 9.90 7.99
CA SER A 27 8.43 8.88 8.14
C SER A 27 8.90 7.77 9.06
N THR A 28 8.04 7.30 9.95
CA THR A 28 8.30 6.09 10.74
C THR A 28 7.99 4.81 9.96
N PHE A 29 7.30 4.91 8.82
CA PHE A 29 6.97 3.80 7.93
C PHE A 29 7.98 3.69 6.77
N SER A 30 8.25 2.46 6.35
CA SER A 30 9.06 2.18 5.17
C SER A 30 8.36 2.60 3.86
N LEU A 31 9.13 2.76 2.78
CA LEU A 31 8.58 3.09 1.46
C LEU A 31 7.56 2.05 0.97
N THR A 32 7.79 0.76 1.26
CA THR A 32 6.86 -0.33 0.90
C THR A 32 5.54 -0.19 1.65
N GLN A 33 5.58 0.12 2.95
CA GLN A 33 4.35 0.36 3.73
C GLN A 33 3.63 1.61 3.21
N LEU A 34 4.36 2.68 2.91
CA LEU A 34 3.82 3.89 2.28
C LEU A 34 3.30 3.68 0.85
N ALA A 35 3.61 2.56 0.19
CA ALA A 35 3.07 2.20 -1.13
C ALA A 35 1.85 1.25 -1.07
N ALA A 36 1.55 0.65 0.09
CA ALA A 36 0.42 -0.26 0.28
C ALA A 36 -0.92 0.37 -0.17
N GLN A 37 -1.69 -0.29 -1.02
CA GLN A 37 -2.99 0.23 -1.47
C GLN A 37 -4.16 -0.36 -0.67
N LYS A 38 -3.93 -1.50 -0.01
CA LYS A 38 -4.90 -2.21 0.81
C LYS A 38 -4.26 -2.66 2.12
N PRO A 39 -5.05 -2.90 3.18
CA PRO A 39 -4.54 -3.44 4.44
C PRO A 39 -3.72 -4.73 4.25
N GLY A 40 -4.23 -5.66 3.43
CA GLY A 40 -3.54 -6.91 3.14
C GLY A 40 -2.18 -6.78 2.44
N ASP A 41 -1.86 -5.63 1.84
CA ASP A 41 -0.55 -5.39 1.23
C ASP A 41 0.57 -5.19 2.28
N LEU A 42 0.19 -4.98 3.56
CA LEU A 42 1.11 -4.80 4.69
C LEU A 42 1.48 -6.10 5.40
N GLY A 43 0.80 -7.21 5.07
CA GLY A 43 1.02 -8.51 5.70
C GLY A 43 2.07 -9.35 4.98
N ALA A 44 2.29 -10.57 5.48
CA ALA A 44 3.18 -11.54 4.85
C ALA A 44 2.72 -11.85 3.41
N ASP A 45 3.68 -11.95 2.50
CA ASP A 45 3.48 -12.28 1.09
C ASP A 45 3.77 -13.75 0.76
N PHE A 46 3.91 -14.58 1.79
CA PHE A 46 4.09 -16.02 1.65
C PHE A 46 3.24 -16.79 2.66
N VAL A 47 2.96 -18.05 2.33
CA VAL A 47 2.38 -19.05 3.22
C VAL A 47 3.41 -20.16 3.40
N ASN A 48 3.64 -20.59 4.65
CA ASN A 48 4.38 -21.84 4.88
C ASN A 48 3.46 -23.03 4.53
N VAL A 49 3.83 -23.78 3.50
CA VAL A 49 3.06 -24.91 2.97
C VAL A 49 3.72 -26.27 3.24
N GLU A 50 4.79 -26.34 4.05
CA GLU A 50 5.51 -27.60 4.31
C GLU A 50 4.60 -28.71 4.87
N GLY A 51 3.59 -28.33 5.66
CA GLY A 51 2.58 -29.25 6.19
C GLY A 51 1.37 -29.49 5.29
N TYR A 52 1.31 -28.88 4.10
CA TYR A 52 0.18 -29.06 3.17
C TYR A 52 0.38 -30.34 2.34
N PRO A 53 -0.70 -30.95 1.79
CA PRO A 53 -0.59 -32.04 0.82
C PRO A 53 0.29 -31.65 -0.37
N GLU A 54 1.05 -32.60 -0.92
CA GLU A 54 2.01 -32.35 -2.01
C GLU A 54 1.39 -31.63 -3.22
N GLN A 55 0.15 -31.99 -3.57
CA GLN A 55 -0.61 -31.32 -4.62
C GLN A 55 -0.79 -29.82 -4.32
N GLN A 56 -1.07 -29.46 -3.06
CA GLN A 56 -1.27 -28.07 -2.66
C GLN A 56 0.03 -27.29 -2.56
N GLN A 57 1.14 -27.95 -2.20
CA GLN A 57 2.47 -27.34 -2.31
C GLN A 57 2.81 -27.02 -3.77
N THR A 58 2.46 -27.92 -4.69
CA THR A 58 2.64 -27.72 -6.13
C THR A 58 1.75 -26.59 -6.66
N ASN A 59 0.48 -26.58 -6.26
CA ASN A 59 -0.46 -25.52 -6.63
C ASN A 59 -0.02 -24.15 -6.09
N TYR A 60 0.55 -24.10 -4.88
CA TYR A 60 1.12 -22.88 -4.30
C TYR A 60 2.26 -22.32 -5.16
N ARG A 61 3.13 -23.16 -5.74
CA ARG A 61 4.18 -22.69 -6.66
C ARG A 61 3.59 -22.01 -7.89
N VAL A 62 2.52 -22.58 -8.48
CA VAL A 62 1.80 -21.96 -9.60
C VAL A 62 1.17 -20.64 -9.19
N PHE A 63 0.50 -20.60 -8.03
CA PHE A 63 -0.06 -19.37 -7.47
C PHE A 63 0.99 -18.28 -7.30
N ARG A 64 2.16 -18.60 -6.73
CA ARG A 64 3.25 -17.63 -6.60
C ARG A 64 3.75 -17.11 -7.93
N LEU A 65 3.96 -18.00 -8.89
CA LEU A 65 4.49 -17.66 -10.21
C LEU A 65 3.55 -16.73 -10.98
N VAL A 66 2.24 -17.02 -10.95
CA VAL A 66 1.24 -16.29 -11.73
C VAL A 66 0.77 -15.03 -11.00
N CYS A 67 0.39 -15.13 -9.72
CA CYS A 67 -0.28 -14.02 -9.04
C CYS A 67 0.68 -12.93 -8.54
N ALA A 68 1.99 -13.20 -8.46
CA ALA A 68 2.98 -12.20 -8.04
C ALA A 68 3.38 -11.22 -9.16
N GLN A 69 2.94 -11.46 -10.41
CA GLN A 69 3.42 -10.71 -11.56
C GLN A 69 2.94 -9.24 -11.54
N CYS A 70 1.74 -8.97 -11.03
CA CYS A 70 1.13 -7.62 -11.08
C CYS A 70 1.17 -6.87 -9.74
N HIS A 71 1.22 -7.59 -8.62
CA HIS A 71 1.22 -7.03 -7.26
C HIS A 71 1.70 -8.07 -6.26
N THR A 72 1.98 -7.65 -5.02
CA THR A 72 2.34 -8.56 -3.94
C THR A 72 1.29 -9.65 -3.71
N LEU A 73 1.75 -10.86 -3.37
CA LEU A 73 0.91 -11.98 -2.95
C LEU A 73 0.27 -11.76 -1.58
N ALA A 74 0.74 -10.78 -0.80
CA ALA A 74 0.15 -10.44 0.48
C ALA A 74 -1.34 -10.13 0.35
N ARG A 75 -1.76 -9.53 -0.78
CA ARG A 75 -3.15 -9.17 -1.05
C ARG A 75 -4.11 -10.37 -1.05
N PRO A 76 -3.92 -11.43 -1.86
CA PRO A 76 -4.74 -12.64 -1.74
C PRO A 76 -4.50 -13.42 -0.44
N ILE A 77 -3.28 -13.47 0.08
CA ILE A 77 -2.95 -14.25 1.30
C ILE A 77 -3.70 -13.71 2.54
N ASN A 78 -3.78 -12.38 2.67
CA ASN A 78 -4.40 -11.67 3.80
C ASN A 78 -5.83 -11.19 3.51
N SER A 79 -6.40 -11.54 2.36
CA SER A 79 -7.80 -11.23 2.03
C SER A 79 -8.77 -12.03 2.88
N ARG A 80 -9.91 -11.43 3.27
CA ARG A 80 -11.01 -12.12 3.98
C ARG A 80 -11.82 -13.08 3.09
N VAL A 81 -11.44 -13.26 1.82
CA VAL A 81 -12.12 -14.18 0.89
C VAL A 81 -11.80 -15.63 1.26
N VAL A 82 -12.85 -16.45 1.30
CA VAL A 82 -12.78 -17.87 1.68
C VAL A 82 -13.44 -18.82 0.68
N LYS A 83 -14.48 -18.38 -0.03
CA LYS A 83 -15.23 -19.24 -0.95
C LYS A 83 -14.55 -19.31 -2.32
N ARG A 84 -14.57 -20.50 -2.92
CA ARG A 84 -14.00 -20.74 -4.25
C ARG A 84 -14.59 -19.82 -5.33
N ASP A 85 -15.90 -19.62 -5.34
CA ASP A 85 -16.56 -18.77 -6.35
C ASP A 85 -16.16 -17.29 -6.22
N ASP A 86 -15.94 -16.81 -5.00
CA ASP A 86 -15.44 -15.46 -4.75
C ASP A 86 -13.99 -15.32 -5.23
N TRP A 87 -13.18 -16.38 -5.04
CA TRP A 87 -11.83 -16.45 -5.58
C TRP A 87 -11.80 -16.45 -7.11
N ASP A 88 -12.65 -17.24 -7.76
CA ASP A 88 -12.75 -17.29 -9.23
C ASP A 88 -13.14 -15.92 -9.80
N ARG A 89 -14.14 -15.27 -9.20
CA ARG A 89 -14.54 -13.91 -9.59
C ARG A 89 -13.38 -12.91 -9.48
N LEU A 90 -12.61 -12.97 -8.40
CA LEU A 90 -11.46 -12.06 -8.21
C LEU A 90 -10.33 -12.36 -9.19
N MET A 91 -10.01 -13.63 -9.41
CA MET A 91 -8.99 -14.06 -10.36
C MET A 91 -9.35 -13.61 -11.79
N ARG A 92 -10.60 -13.80 -12.22
CA ARG A 92 -11.10 -13.31 -13.51
C ARG A 92 -10.99 -11.80 -13.64
N ARG A 93 -11.24 -11.05 -12.56
CA ARG A 93 -11.05 -9.59 -12.55
C ARG A 93 -9.57 -9.20 -12.76
N MET A 94 -8.63 -9.95 -12.19
CA MET A 94 -7.20 -9.68 -12.40
C MET A 94 -6.78 -10.02 -13.82
N HIS A 95 -7.21 -11.16 -14.35
CA HIS A 95 -6.95 -11.55 -15.73
C HIS A 95 -7.57 -10.55 -16.74
N GLY A 96 -8.80 -10.09 -16.49
CA GLY A 96 -9.42 -9.06 -17.32
C GLY A 96 -8.61 -7.75 -17.34
N LYS A 97 -7.97 -7.37 -16.23
CA LYS A 97 -7.07 -6.21 -16.20
C LYS A 97 -5.81 -6.42 -17.01
N THR A 98 -5.19 -7.61 -16.96
CA THR A 98 -3.96 -7.87 -17.72
C THR A 98 -4.24 -7.80 -19.22
N VAL A 99 -5.38 -8.35 -19.67
CA VAL A 99 -5.86 -8.21 -21.06
C VAL A 99 -6.10 -6.73 -21.42
N VAL A 100 -6.82 -5.97 -20.60
CA VAL A 100 -7.12 -4.54 -20.87
C VAL A 100 -5.87 -3.67 -20.94
N TYR A 101 -4.88 -3.93 -20.08
CA TYR A 101 -3.63 -3.16 -20.05
C TYR A 101 -2.55 -3.70 -21.00
N GLY A 102 -2.89 -4.66 -21.87
CA GLY A 102 -1.95 -5.24 -22.85
C GLY A 102 -0.84 -6.09 -22.22
N TRP A 103 -0.98 -6.46 -20.95
CA TRP A 103 -0.06 -7.34 -20.24
C TRP A 103 -0.50 -8.78 -20.53
N TRP A 104 0.13 -9.39 -21.54
CA TRP A 104 -0.17 -10.77 -21.93
C TRP A 104 0.41 -11.76 -20.92
N THR A 105 -0.33 -12.00 -19.84
CA THR A 105 -0.13 -13.18 -18.98
C THR A 105 -0.93 -14.31 -19.60
N ASP A 106 -0.31 -15.10 -20.46
CA ASP A 106 -0.96 -16.27 -21.04
C ASP A 106 -1.21 -17.29 -19.92
N PHE A 107 -2.47 -17.37 -19.47
CA PHE A 107 -2.88 -18.13 -18.30
C PHE A 107 -3.65 -19.36 -18.76
N ALA A 108 -3.00 -20.53 -18.70
CA ALA A 108 -3.64 -21.78 -19.06
C ALA A 108 -4.81 -22.08 -18.10
N ALA A 109 -5.91 -22.64 -18.62
CA ALA A 109 -7.06 -23.05 -17.81
C ALA A 109 -6.68 -24.06 -16.71
N SER A 110 -5.64 -24.87 -16.93
CA SER A 110 -5.07 -25.76 -15.93
C SER A 110 -4.47 -25.01 -14.73
N ASP A 111 -3.78 -23.88 -14.96
CA ASP A 111 -3.24 -23.06 -13.88
C ASP A 111 -4.35 -22.34 -13.12
N ALA A 112 -5.42 -21.93 -13.79
CA ALA A 112 -6.66 -21.44 -13.16
C ALA A 112 -7.18 -22.39 -12.11
N LYS A 113 -7.35 -23.65 -12.49
CA LYS A 113 -7.85 -24.67 -11.58
C LYS A 113 -6.90 -24.84 -10.39
N ARG A 114 -5.59 -24.95 -10.64
CA ARG A 114 -4.59 -25.16 -9.58
C ARG A 114 -4.55 -24.02 -8.58
N ILE A 115 -4.62 -22.78 -9.05
CA ILE A 115 -4.66 -21.60 -8.18
C ILE A 115 -5.91 -21.59 -7.32
N LEU A 116 -7.08 -21.88 -7.90
CA LEU A 116 -8.33 -21.96 -7.14
C LEU A 116 -8.31 -23.10 -6.12
N ASP A 117 -7.77 -24.27 -6.48
CA ASP A 117 -7.62 -25.40 -5.57
C ASP A 117 -6.70 -25.06 -4.38
N PHE A 118 -5.63 -24.30 -4.61
CA PHE A 118 -4.78 -23.79 -3.53
C PHE A 118 -5.50 -22.76 -2.65
N LEU A 119 -6.10 -21.74 -3.25
CA LEU A 119 -6.77 -20.67 -2.51
C LEU A 119 -7.92 -21.19 -1.65
N GLU A 120 -8.68 -22.17 -2.15
CA GLU A 120 -9.74 -22.84 -1.40
C GLU A 120 -9.18 -23.66 -0.23
N TYR A 121 -8.16 -24.48 -0.47
CA TYR A 121 -7.53 -25.30 0.57
C TYR A 121 -6.90 -24.42 1.67
N ASP A 122 -6.15 -23.41 1.27
CA ASP A 122 -5.50 -22.47 2.16
C ASP A 122 -6.51 -21.65 2.96
N SER A 123 -7.64 -21.27 2.35
CA SER A 123 -8.74 -20.60 3.04
C SER A 123 -9.34 -21.51 4.12
N LYS A 124 -9.58 -22.79 3.81
CA LYS A 124 -10.04 -23.77 4.81
C LYS A 124 -9.08 -23.84 6.01
N VAL A 125 -7.80 -24.04 5.74
CA VAL A 125 -6.79 -24.34 6.77
C VAL A 125 -6.38 -23.12 7.60
N ARG A 126 -6.24 -21.93 6.99
CA ARG A 126 -5.81 -20.72 7.71
C ARG A 126 -6.96 -19.83 8.13
N LYS A 127 -8.00 -19.68 7.31
CA LYS A 127 -9.02 -18.64 7.50
C LYS A 127 -10.29 -19.16 8.17
N ILE A 128 -10.57 -20.46 8.03
CA ILE A 128 -11.74 -21.10 8.64
C ILE A 128 -11.33 -21.87 9.90
N GLU A 129 -10.45 -22.86 9.77
CA GLU A 129 -10.01 -23.70 10.90
C GLU A 129 -9.23 -22.90 11.95
N ARG A 130 -8.51 -21.86 11.52
CA ARG A 130 -7.74 -20.94 12.39
C ARG A 130 -8.29 -19.51 12.34
N ALA A 131 -9.61 -19.37 12.27
CA ALA A 131 -10.28 -18.08 12.12
C ALA A 131 -9.87 -17.05 13.19
N GLY A 132 -9.65 -17.46 14.45
CA GLY A 132 -9.24 -16.55 15.52
C GLY A 132 -7.88 -15.89 15.25
N GLU A 133 -6.88 -16.70 14.91
CA GLU A 133 -5.53 -16.21 14.55
C GLU A 133 -5.59 -15.35 13.28
N PHE A 134 -6.29 -15.81 12.25
CA PHE A 134 -6.40 -15.08 11.00
C PHE A 134 -7.10 -13.72 11.17
N ASN A 135 -8.23 -13.68 11.89
CA ASN A 135 -8.97 -12.44 12.12
C ASN A 135 -8.14 -11.43 12.90
N LYS A 136 -7.42 -11.88 13.94
CA LYS A 136 -6.49 -11.02 14.68
C LYS A 136 -5.44 -10.39 13.76
N THR A 137 -4.79 -11.20 12.90
CA THR A 137 -3.83 -10.67 11.93
C THR A 137 -4.47 -9.64 11.00
N VAL A 138 -5.65 -9.91 10.45
CA VAL A 138 -6.30 -8.96 9.54
C VAL A 138 -6.71 -7.67 10.26
N GLU A 139 -7.15 -7.74 11.52
CA GLU A 139 -7.45 -6.57 12.34
C GLU A 139 -6.20 -5.71 12.63
N GLU A 140 -5.07 -6.35 12.94
CA GLU A 140 -3.78 -5.67 13.11
C GLU A 140 -3.34 -4.98 11.81
N LEU A 141 -3.54 -5.62 10.65
CA LEU A 141 -3.25 -5.02 9.34
C LEU A 141 -4.19 -3.86 9.01
N ASP A 142 -5.49 -3.97 9.36
CA ASP A 142 -6.47 -2.91 9.19
C ASP A 142 -6.08 -1.67 10.02
N ALA A 143 -5.69 -1.87 11.29
CA ALA A 143 -5.21 -0.79 12.16
C ALA A 143 -3.92 -0.15 11.63
N LEU A 144 -2.92 -0.95 11.25
CA LEU A 144 -1.67 -0.46 10.67
C LEU A 144 -1.91 0.36 9.40
N PHE A 145 -2.87 -0.06 8.57
CA PHE A 145 -3.21 0.66 7.34
C PHE A 145 -3.82 2.04 7.62
N VAL A 146 -4.58 2.21 8.71
CA VAL A 146 -5.10 3.53 9.14
C VAL A 146 -3.95 4.45 9.50
N GLU A 147 -2.95 3.95 10.24
CA GLU A 147 -1.77 4.74 10.61
C GLU A 147 -0.95 5.15 9.39
N VAL A 148 -0.72 4.21 8.46
CA VAL A 148 -0.04 4.48 7.18
C VAL A 148 -0.78 5.56 6.38
N GLN A 149 -2.11 5.53 6.35
CA GLN A 149 -2.90 6.56 5.67
C GLN A 149 -2.80 7.93 6.35
N ALA A 150 -2.83 7.97 7.68
CA ALA A 150 -2.63 9.19 8.44
C ALA A 150 -1.25 9.80 8.14
N GLU A 151 -0.22 8.96 8.07
CA GLU A 151 1.13 9.40 7.73
C GLU A 151 1.20 9.99 6.31
N ARG A 152 0.63 9.31 5.31
CA ARG A 152 0.55 9.85 3.94
C ARG A 152 -0.13 11.22 3.89
N LYS A 153 -1.20 11.39 4.66
CA LYS A 153 -1.91 12.67 4.76
C LYS A 153 -1.02 13.75 5.40
N ARG A 154 -0.27 13.41 6.45
CA ARG A 154 0.70 14.31 7.10
C ARG A 154 1.75 14.81 6.10
N PHE A 155 2.34 13.89 5.33
CA PHE A 155 3.34 14.20 4.30
C PHE A 155 2.77 15.06 3.17
N ARG A 156 1.59 14.70 2.64
CA ARG A 156 0.93 15.52 1.62
C ARG A 156 0.67 16.94 2.12
N ALA A 157 0.15 17.10 3.34
CA ALA A 157 -0.11 18.41 3.91
C ALA A 157 1.19 19.23 4.08
N ALA A 158 2.31 18.61 4.47
CA ALA A 158 3.60 19.28 4.54
C ALA A 158 4.10 19.73 3.16
N GLN A 159 3.97 18.87 2.14
CA GLN A 159 4.32 19.20 0.77
C GLN A 159 3.44 20.33 0.20
N ASP A 160 2.15 20.33 0.50
CA ASP A 160 1.21 21.38 0.07
C ASP A 160 1.58 22.74 0.70
N ARG A 161 1.92 22.76 2.00
CA ARG A 161 2.41 23.97 2.69
C ARG A 161 3.70 24.50 2.07
N LYS A 162 4.68 23.63 1.81
CA LYS A 162 5.94 23.99 1.16
C LYS A 162 5.71 24.56 -0.24
N THR A 163 4.80 23.94 -1.00
CA THR A 163 4.44 24.40 -2.35
C THR A 163 3.74 25.76 -2.32
N ALA A 164 2.86 26.01 -1.35
CA ALA A 164 2.21 27.29 -1.18
C ALA A 164 3.21 28.41 -0.83
N ALA A 165 4.07 28.17 0.17
CA ALA A 165 5.10 29.13 0.57
C ALA A 165 6.07 29.49 -0.57
N ALA A 166 6.38 28.55 -1.46
CA ALA A 166 7.22 28.80 -2.64
C ALA A 166 6.53 29.63 -3.74
N ARG A 167 5.20 29.73 -3.76
CA ARG A 167 4.45 30.53 -4.74
C ARG A 167 4.23 31.98 -4.29
N GLU A 168 4.41 32.26 -3.01
CA GLU A 168 4.28 33.59 -2.41
C GLU A 168 5.63 34.36 -2.39
N GLN A 169 6.70 33.74 -2.88
CA GLN A 169 8.05 34.31 -3.05
C GLN A 169 8.30 34.66 -4.52
#